data_AF-A0A2N1HZB0-F1
#
_entry.id   AF-A0A2N1HZB0-F1
#
_cell.length_a   1.000
_cell.length_b   1.000
_cell.length_c   1.000
_cell.angle_alpha   90.00
_cell.angle_beta   90.00
_cell.angle_gamma   90.00
#
_symmetry.space_group_name_H-M   'P 1'
#
loop_
_entity.id
_entity.type
_entity.pdbx_description
1 polymer ?
#
loop_
_entity_poly.entity_id
_entity_poly.type
_entity_poly.pdbx_seq_one_letter_code
_entity_poly.pdbx_strand_id
1 'polypeptide(L)'
;MKILMMEGNTIETQQKAKKIGVISASDVYINAIRCFDKHIGIDVVNAAEGQVLPEGESFENYAGLVISGSSLRAFDETPEVIKQIDALIEFAKTGKPILGSCWGLQIAAIASGGAVAPCRNGRELGVARKISLTACAQTHPFMQQKPWFYDAPCIHYDEVTRLPANATLLCSNAHSEIQGAIIPVEKSEVWGVQYHPEFDIAQLRMLFELYKDDMLNDKFVENDEGHARLIEQMKALELEPNNKAMAWLLGIDTDLTDGNIRGLEILNWLNYIKSIG
;
A
#
# COMPACT_ATOMS: atom_id res chain seq x y z
N MET A 1 -0.72 -22.23 7.17
CA MET A 1 -1.39 -20.91 7.27
C MET A 1 -1.60 -20.38 5.87
N LYS A 2 -2.78 -19.79 5.60
CA LYS A 2 -3.19 -19.29 4.28
C LYS A 2 -3.82 -17.92 4.45
N ILE A 3 -3.54 -16.96 3.57
CA ILE A 3 -4.12 -15.61 3.58
C ILE A 3 -4.87 -15.35 2.29
N LEU A 4 -5.82 -14.44 2.34
CA LEU A 4 -6.55 -13.97 1.16
C LEU A 4 -5.90 -12.66 0.69
N MET A 5 -5.62 -12.55 -0.60
CA MET A 5 -5.16 -11.33 -1.26
C MET A 5 -6.28 -10.78 -2.13
N MET A 6 -6.77 -9.59 -1.81
CA MET A 6 -7.75 -8.87 -2.62
C MET A 6 -7.03 -7.87 -3.52
N GLU A 7 -7.11 -8.13 -4.82
CA GLU A 7 -6.65 -7.21 -5.85
C GLU A 7 -7.60 -6.02 -5.96
N GLY A 8 -7.03 -4.83 -5.86
CA GLY A 8 -7.76 -3.56 -5.87
C GLY A 8 -8.25 -3.13 -7.26
N ASN A 9 -7.63 -3.65 -8.33
CA ASN A 9 -7.92 -3.26 -9.71
C ASN A 9 -8.86 -4.25 -10.41
N THR A 10 -9.66 -3.75 -11.36
CA THR A 10 -10.48 -4.61 -12.23
C THR A 10 -9.61 -5.55 -13.07
N ILE A 11 -10.19 -6.67 -13.52
CA ILE A 11 -9.48 -7.60 -14.42
C ILE A 11 -9.06 -6.89 -15.71
N GLU A 12 -9.92 -6.00 -16.23
CA GLU A 12 -9.60 -5.21 -17.42
C GLU A 12 -8.35 -4.34 -17.21
N THR A 13 -8.25 -3.67 -16.06
CA THR A 13 -7.10 -2.81 -15.73
C THR A 13 -5.82 -3.63 -15.64
N GLN A 14 -5.86 -4.80 -14.98
CA GLN A 14 -4.73 -5.72 -14.91
C GLN A 14 -4.30 -6.22 -16.30
N GLN A 15 -5.25 -6.54 -17.18
CA GLN A 15 -4.94 -6.96 -18.55
C GLN A 15 -4.30 -5.85 -19.38
N LYS A 16 -4.72 -4.58 -19.19
CA LYS A 16 -4.08 -3.42 -19.82
C LYS A 16 -2.65 -3.22 -19.32
N ALA A 17 -2.44 -3.27 -18.00
CA ALA A 17 -1.12 -3.18 -17.38
C ALA A 17 -0.17 -4.28 -17.88
N LYS A 18 -0.67 -5.52 -17.96
CA LYS A 18 0.11 -6.67 -18.44
C LYS A 18 0.60 -6.51 -19.88
N LYS A 19 -0.16 -5.85 -20.76
CA LYS A 19 0.24 -5.61 -22.16
C LYS A 19 1.46 -4.70 -22.28
N ILE A 20 1.72 -3.87 -21.28
CA ILE A 20 2.89 -2.99 -21.21
C ILE A 20 3.96 -3.51 -20.24
N GLY A 21 3.86 -4.78 -19.80
CA GLY A 21 4.86 -5.43 -18.94
C GLY A 21 4.74 -5.10 -17.45
N VAL A 22 3.66 -4.44 -17.03
CA VAL A 22 3.39 -4.14 -15.61
C VAL A 22 2.65 -5.32 -14.98
N ILE A 23 3.19 -5.84 -13.87
CA ILE A 23 2.55 -6.90 -13.07
C ILE A 23 1.40 -6.33 -12.23
N SER A 24 0.49 -7.19 -11.75
CA SER A 24 -0.66 -6.73 -10.96
C SER A 24 -0.23 -6.18 -9.60
N ALA A 25 -1.08 -5.33 -8.98
CA ALA A 25 -0.79 -4.81 -7.66
C ALA A 25 -0.71 -5.93 -6.60
N SER A 26 -1.56 -6.96 -6.75
CA SER A 26 -1.50 -8.20 -5.98
C SER A 26 -0.18 -8.95 -6.17
N ASP A 27 0.36 -9.07 -7.38
CA ASP A 27 1.66 -9.72 -7.63
C ASP A 27 2.82 -8.96 -6.97
N VAL A 28 2.81 -7.62 -7.03
CA VAL A 28 3.80 -6.78 -6.33
C VAL A 28 3.76 -7.05 -4.82
N TYR A 29 2.56 -7.05 -4.24
CA TYR A 29 2.37 -7.29 -2.82
C TYR A 29 2.76 -8.72 -2.41
N ILE A 30 2.40 -9.72 -3.22
CA ILE A 30 2.80 -11.12 -3.02
C ILE A 30 4.31 -11.23 -3.00
N ASN A 31 5.02 -10.60 -3.94
CA ASN A 31 6.49 -10.64 -3.96
C ASN A 31 7.07 -10.07 -2.65
N ALA A 32 6.54 -8.96 -2.15
CA ALA A 32 6.96 -8.38 -0.87
C ALA A 32 6.68 -9.33 0.32
N ILE A 33 5.51 -9.96 0.38
CA ILE A 33 5.17 -10.97 1.40
C ILE A 33 6.16 -12.15 1.33
N ARG A 34 6.53 -12.59 0.14
CA ARG A 34 7.45 -13.72 -0.08
C ARG A 34 8.89 -13.44 0.33
N CYS A 35 9.27 -12.17 0.47
CA CYS A 35 10.54 -11.80 1.11
C CYS A 35 10.59 -12.22 2.58
N PHE A 36 9.45 -12.23 3.27
CA PHE A 36 9.34 -12.58 4.69
C PHE A 36 8.84 -14.01 4.94
N ASP A 37 7.96 -14.53 4.09
CA ASP A 37 7.43 -15.90 4.21
C ASP A 37 7.22 -16.57 2.84
N LYS A 38 8.18 -17.42 2.47
CA LYS A 38 8.16 -18.16 1.20
C LYS A 38 7.12 -19.30 1.15
N HIS A 39 6.52 -19.67 2.27
CA HIS A 39 5.67 -20.86 2.39
C HIS A 39 4.21 -20.56 2.73
N ILE A 40 3.87 -19.31 3.08
CA ILE A 40 2.49 -18.90 3.33
C ILE A 40 1.58 -19.22 2.13
N GLY A 41 0.42 -19.84 2.33
CA GLY A 41 -0.56 -20.00 1.25
C GLY A 41 -1.19 -18.64 0.91
N ILE A 42 -1.36 -18.32 -0.37
CA ILE A 42 -2.00 -17.07 -0.80
C ILE A 42 -2.96 -17.40 -1.93
N ASP A 43 -4.24 -17.09 -1.73
CA ASP A 43 -5.22 -17.08 -2.82
C ASP A 43 -5.55 -15.63 -3.18
N VAL A 44 -5.69 -15.37 -4.48
CA VAL A 44 -5.99 -14.04 -5.00
C VAL A 44 -7.43 -13.98 -5.46
N VAL A 45 -8.13 -12.90 -5.08
CA VAL A 45 -9.51 -12.62 -5.50
C VAL A 45 -9.61 -11.22 -6.09
N ASN A 46 -10.51 -11.07 -7.06
CA ASN A 46 -10.81 -9.80 -7.72
C ASN A 46 -12.19 -9.32 -7.29
N ALA A 47 -12.28 -8.70 -6.10
CA ALA A 47 -13.54 -8.30 -5.52
C ALA A 47 -14.28 -7.22 -6.36
N ALA A 48 -13.58 -6.48 -7.23
CA ALA A 48 -14.17 -5.59 -8.21
C ALA A 48 -15.14 -6.30 -9.19
N GLU A 49 -14.88 -7.58 -9.49
CA GLU A 49 -15.74 -8.40 -10.35
C GLU A 49 -16.87 -9.07 -9.56
N GLY A 50 -16.70 -9.18 -8.24
CA GLY A 50 -17.61 -9.83 -7.30
C GLY A 50 -16.85 -10.70 -6.30
N GLN A 51 -17.56 -11.16 -5.27
CA GLN A 51 -17.00 -11.99 -4.19
C GLN A 51 -16.88 -13.47 -4.62
N VAL A 52 -15.99 -13.76 -5.57
CA VAL A 52 -15.72 -15.14 -6.00
C VAL A 52 -14.52 -15.67 -5.23
N LEU A 53 -14.78 -16.47 -4.21
CA LEU A 53 -13.76 -17.29 -3.53
C LEU A 53 -13.49 -18.58 -4.33
N PRO A 54 -12.31 -19.20 -4.15
CA PRO A 54 -12.06 -20.55 -4.66
C PRO A 54 -13.12 -21.56 -4.18
N GLU A 55 -13.39 -22.58 -4.99
CA GLU A 55 -14.43 -23.56 -4.69
C GLU A 55 -14.17 -24.26 -3.34
N GLY A 56 -15.20 -24.30 -2.49
CA GLY A 56 -15.13 -24.91 -1.17
C GLY A 56 -14.49 -24.05 -0.09
N GLU A 57 -14.01 -22.85 -0.42
CA GLU A 57 -13.43 -21.91 0.55
C GLU A 57 -14.48 -20.90 1.06
N SER A 58 -14.29 -20.47 2.30
CA SER A 58 -14.99 -19.35 2.93
C SER A 58 -13.97 -18.39 3.55
N PHE A 59 -14.37 -17.15 3.89
CA PHE A 59 -13.47 -16.24 4.61
C PHE A 59 -12.96 -16.82 5.95
N GLU A 60 -13.71 -17.75 6.55
CA GLU A 60 -13.31 -18.44 7.77
C GLU A 60 -12.11 -19.39 7.60
N ASN A 61 -11.71 -19.73 6.37
CA ASN A 61 -10.56 -20.60 6.11
C ASN A 61 -9.20 -19.85 6.07
N TYR A 62 -9.19 -18.53 5.98
CA TYR A 62 -7.98 -17.71 5.88
C TYR A 62 -7.50 -17.19 7.24
N ALA A 63 -6.22 -16.87 7.42
CA ALA A 63 -5.70 -16.30 8.67
C ALA A 63 -5.83 -14.76 8.73
N GLY A 64 -6.03 -14.12 7.58
CA GLY A 64 -6.13 -12.68 7.43
C GLY A 64 -6.34 -12.29 5.96
N LEU A 65 -6.67 -11.03 5.73
CA LEU A 65 -6.86 -10.42 4.42
C LEU A 65 -5.76 -9.39 4.15
N VAL A 66 -5.24 -9.36 2.93
CA VAL A 66 -4.39 -8.28 2.43
C VAL A 66 -5.09 -7.62 1.25
N ILE A 67 -5.08 -6.29 1.22
CA ILE A 67 -5.70 -5.48 0.16
C ILE A 67 -4.61 -4.67 -0.53
N SER A 68 -4.44 -4.88 -1.83
CA SER A 68 -3.47 -4.13 -2.63
C SER A 68 -3.91 -2.69 -2.89
N GLY A 69 -3.02 -1.88 -3.49
CA GLY A 69 -3.39 -0.61 -4.11
C GLY A 69 -4.37 -0.79 -5.29
N SER A 70 -4.95 0.33 -5.74
CA SER A 70 -5.90 0.40 -6.87
C SER A 70 -5.76 1.72 -7.61
N SER A 71 -6.10 1.74 -8.89
CA SER A 71 -6.29 2.97 -9.69
C SER A 71 -7.71 3.54 -9.59
N LEU A 72 -8.62 2.89 -8.85
CA LEU A 72 -9.98 3.38 -8.59
C LEU A 72 -9.99 4.53 -7.57
N ARG A 73 -11.10 5.28 -7.52
CA ARG A 73 -11.32 6.34 -6.54
C ARG A 73 -12.30 5.84 -5.48
N ALA A 74 -11.91 5.85 -4.21
CA ALA A 74 -12.69 5.16 -3.16
C ALA A 74 -14.02 5.85 -2.84
N PHE A 75 -14.17 7.12 -3.22
CA PHE A 75 -15.40 7.90 -3.06
C PHE A 75 -16.34 7.81 -4.27
N ASP A 76 -15.95 7.13 -5.36
CA ASP A 76 -16.86 6.92 -6.48
C ASP A 76 -17.88 5.83 -6.13
N GLU A 77 -19.13 6.03 -6.52
CA GLU A 77 -20.22 5.05 -6.30
C GLU A 77 -20.31 4.02 -7.44
N THR A 78 -19.18 3.63 -8.05
CA THR A 78 -19.20 2.63 -9.13
C THR A 78 -19.42 1.22 -8.56
N PRO A 79 -19.99 0.29 -9.35
CA PRO A 79 -20.18 -1.09 -8.90
C PRO A 79 -18.90 -1.78 -8.42
N GLU A 80 -17.77 -1.50 -9.05
CA GLU A 80 -16.47 -2.10 -8.72
C GLU A 80 -15.94 -1.62 -7.36
N VAL A 81 -16.23 -0.37 -7.00
CA VAL A 81 -15.86 0.20 -5.69
C VAL A 81 -16.76 -0.38 -4.60
N ILE A 82 -18.08 -0.36 -4.81
CA ILE A 82 -19.08 -0.86 -3.86
C ILE A 82 -18.82 -2.34 -3.54
N LYS A 83 -18.62 -3.20 -4.55
CA LYS A 83 -18.35 -4.63 -4.32
C LYS A 83 -17.10 -4.89 -3.48
N GLN A 84 -16.06 -4.07 -3.62
CA GLN A 84 -14.83 -4.21 -2.84
C GLN A 84 -15.01 -3.78 -1.39
N ILE A 85 -15.73 -2.69 -1.16
CA ILE A 85 -16.11 -2.25 0.19
C ILE A 85 -16.98 -3.33 0.85
N ASP A 86 -17.96 -3.87 0.14
CA ASP A 86 -18.81 -4.96 0.64
C ASP A 86 -17.98 -6.23 0.95
N ALA A 87 -17.01 -6.59 0.10
CA ALA A 87 -16.11 -7.72 0.35
C ALA A 87 -15.25 -7.52 1.59
N LEU A 88 -14.72 -6.30 1.80
CA LEU A 88 -14.02 -5.93 3.02
C LEU A 88 -14.92 -6.09 4.25
N ILE A 89 -16.15 -5.54 4.21
CA ILE A 89 -17.11 -5.62 5.33
C ILE A 89 -17.46 -7.09 5.63
N GLU A 90 -17.74 -7.91 4.61
CA GLU A 90 -18.06 -9.32 4.81
C GLU A 90 -16.88 -10.10 5.38
N PHE A 91 -15.64 -9.88 4.89
CA PHE A 91 -14.46 -10.50 5.50
C PHE A 91 -14.28 -10.05 6.94
N ALA A 92 -14.51 -8.77 7.22
CA ALA A 92 -14.31 -8.18 8.53
C ALA A 92 -15.23 -8.76 9.63
N LYS A 93 -16.34 -9.43 9.25
CA LYS A 93 -17.22 -10.17 10.19
C LYS A 93 -16.57 -11.41 10.80
N THR A 94 -15.49 -11.93 10.20
CA THR A 94 -14.71 -13.08 10.71
C THR A 94 -13.88 -12.74 11.95
N GLY A 95 -13.59 -11.45 12.18
CA GLY A 95 -12.73 -10.98 13.26
C GLY A 95 -11.23 -11.13 13.00
N LYS A 96 -10.84 -11.41 11.75
CA LYS A 96 -9.45 -11.64 11.37
C LYS A 96 -8.77 -10.35 10.93
N PRO A 97 -7.49 -10.14 11.26
CA PRO A 97 -6.79 -8.92 10.94
C PRO A 97 -6.67 -8.71 9.43
N ILE A 98 -6.66 -7.44 9.02
CA ILE A 98 -6.62 -7.02 7.62
C ILE A 98 -5.45 -6.06 7.44
N LEU A 99 -4.67 -6.22 6.39
CA LEU A 99 -3.59 -5.32 5.98
C LEU A 99 -3.99 -4.61 4.70
N GLY A 100 -3.73 -3.30 4.59
CA GLY A 100 -3.99 -2.54 3.37
C GLY A 100 -2.98 -1.43 3.11
N SER A 101 -2.53 -1.30 1.86
CA SER A 101 -1.82 -0.10 1.38
C SER A 101 -2.73 0.74 0.49
N CYS A 102 -2.56 2.06 0.53
CA CYS A 102 -3.25 3.06 -0.27
C CYS A 102 -4.77 2.83 -0.32
N TRP A 103 -5.27 2.19 -1.39
CA TRP A 103 -6.65 1.75 -1.57
C TRP A 103 -7.23 1.05 -0.34
N GLY A 104 -6.49 0.11 0.28
CA GLY A 104 -6.96 -0.64 1.43
C GLY A 104 -7.26 0.24 2.66
N LEU A 105 -6.45 1.28 2.90
CA LEU A 105 -6.71 2.27 3.94
C LEU A 105 -7.96 3.10 3.60
N GLN A 106 -8.11 3.49 2.34
CA GLN A 106 -9.20 4.34 1.87
C GLN A 106 -10.56 3.64 1.95
N ILE A 107 -10.70 2.42 1.42
CA ILE A 107 -11.97 1.70 1.49
C ILE A 107 -12.33 1.28 2.91
N ALA A 108 -11.34 1.05 3.79
CA ALA A 108 -11.58 0.84 5.20
C ALA A 108 -12.13 2.10 5.89
N ALA A 109 -11.59 3.28 5.56
CA ALA A 109 -12.14 4.53 6.04
C ALA A 109 -13.59 4.71 5.60
N ILE A 110 -13.91 4.47 4.31
CA ILE A 110 -15.29 4.55 3.80
C ILE A 110 -16.21 3.54 4.50
N ALA A 111 -15.80 2.28 4.60
CA ALA A 111 -16.57 1.21 5.25
C ALA A 111 -16.98 1.54 6.69
N SER A 112 -16.14 2.30 7.40
CA SER A 112 -16.37 2.69 8.81
C SER A 112 -16.88 4.12 9.01
N GLY A 113 -17.34 4.81 7.95
CA GLY A 113 -17.95 6.15 8.04
C GLY A 113 -16.97 7.34 8.04
N GLY A 114 -15.71 7.09 7.70
CA GLY A 114 -14.70 8.11 7.37
C GLY A 114 -15.00 8.83 6.05
N ALA A 115 -14.01 9.56 5.55
CA ALA A 115 -14.10 10.22 4.24
C ALA A 115 -12.77 10.16 3.49
N VAL A 116 -12.88 10.01 2.17
CA VAL A 116 -11.77 10.06 1.21
C VAL A 116 -12.08 11.16 0.21
N ALA A 117 -11.08 11.93 -0.18
CA ALA A 117 -11.22 12.97 -1.19
C ALA A 117 -9.89 13.15 -1.94
N PRO A 118 -9.87 13.86 -3.08
CA PRO A 118 -8.63 14.24 -3.74
C PRO A 118 -7.69 14.99 -2.79
N CYS A 119 -6.40 14.69 -2.89
CA CYS A 119 -5.38 15.28 -2.04
C CYS A 119 -5.37 16.81 -2.18
N ARG A 120 -5.43 17.51 -1.04
CA ARG A 120 -5.46 18.99 -1.05
C ARG A 120 -4.17 19.62 -1.55
N ASN A 121 -3.06 18.90 -1.41
CA ASN A 121 -1.72 19.35 -1.76
C ASN A 121 -1.25 18.88 -3.15
N GLY A 122 -2.16 18.35 -3.97
CA GLY A 122 -1.81 17.64 -5.19
C GLY A 122 -1.46 16.18 -4.91
N ARG A 123 -0.92 15.47 -5.89
CA ARG A 123 -0.56 14.06 -5.73
C ARG A 123 0.75 13.92 -4.95
N GLU A 124 0.83 12.91 -4.09
CA GLU A 124 2.10 12.48 -3.52
C GLU A 124 2.66 11.38 -4.41
N LEU A 125 3.82 11.61 -5.04
CA LEU A 125 4.37 10.71 -6.06
C LEU A 125 5.85 10.43 -5.80
N GLY A 126 6.21 9.15 -5.89
CA GLY A 126 7.56 8.67 -5.70
C GLY A 126 7.84 8.31 -4.25
N VAL A 127 8.11 9.31 -3.43
CA VAL A 127 8.53 9.12 -2.05
C VAL A 127 7.70 10.02 -1.14
N ALA A 128 6.94 9.42 -0.25
CA ALA A 128 6.34 10.11 0.88
C ALA A 128 7.45 10.39 1.90
N ARG A 129 7.78 11.67 2.07
CA ARG A 129 8.94 12.09 2.87
C ARG A 129 8.54 12.45 4.30
N LYS A 130 9.46 12.19 5.23
CA LYS A 130 9.38 12.61 6.65
C LYS A 130 8.08 12.17 7.31
N ILE A 131 7.66 10.95 7.04
CA ILE A 131 6.54 10.32 7.74
C ILE A 131 6.93 10.21 9.21
N SER A 132 6.08 10.72 10.08
CA SER A 132 6.31 10.77 11.52
C SER A 132 5.29 9.89 12.24
N LEU A 133 5.78 9.02 13.12
CA LEU A 133 4.95 8.16 13.95
C LEU A 133 4.31 8.94 15.10
N THR A 134 3.07 8.59 15.44
CA THR A 134 2.42 9.01 16.68
C THR A 134 2.93 8.17 17.86
N ALA A 135 2.70 8.66 19.09
CA ALA A 135 3.01 7.87 20.29
C ALA A 135 2.22 6.53 20.33
N CYS A 136 0.97 6.53 19.85
CA CYS A 136 0.16 5.32 19.77
C CYS A 136 0.76 4.28 18.82
N ALA A 137 1.37 4.72 17.71
CA ALA A 137 1.99 3.82 16.76
C ALA A 137 3.12 2.99 17.36
N GLN A 138 3.97 3.60 18.19
CA GLN A 138 5.11 2.92 18.81
C GLN A 138 4.73 1.72 19.67
N THR A 139 3.53 1.75 20.25
CA THR A 139 3.03 0.66 21.09
C THR A 139 2.25 -0.39 20.30
N HIS A 140 1.86 -0.08 19.06
CA HIS A 140 1.05 -0.96 18.26
C HIS A 140 1.92 -2.00 17.51
N PRO A 141 1.58 -3.31 17.51
CA PRO A 141 2.39 -4.34 16.85
C PRO A 141 2.69 -4.03 15.37
N PHE A 142 1.76 -3.40 14.66
CA PHE A 142 1.93 -3.01 13.26
C PHE A 142 3.19 -2.18 12.98
N MET A 143 3.54 -1.25 13.87
CA MET A 143 4.68 -0.32 13.69
C MET A 143 5.87 -0.70 14.56
N GLN A 144 5.92 -1.94 15.06
CA GLN A 144 7.03 -2.44 15.86
C GLN A 144 8.35 -2.27 15.11
N GLN A 145 9.35 -1.67 15.78
CA GLN A 145 10.69 -1.35 15.25
C GLN A 145 10.72 -0.36 14.07
N LYS A 146 9.58 0.19 13.62
CA LYS A 146 9.59 1.22 12.59
C LYS A 146 10.23 2.50 13.17
N PRO A 147 11.15 3.16 12.44
CA PRO A 147 11.74 4.42 12.90
C PRO A 147 10.69 5.49 13.17
N TRP A 148 10.95 6.40 14.11
CA TRP A 148 10.06 7.53 14.40
C TRP A 148 9.81 8.43 13.19
N PHE A 149 10.83 8.57 12.34
CA PHE A 149 10.80 9.32 11.11
C PHE A 149 11.37 8.44 10.00
N TYR A 150 10.66 8.36 8.88
CA TYR A 150 11.07 7.57 7.72
C TYR A 150 10.43 8.11 6.44
N ASP A 151 11.03 7.75 5.33
CA ASP A 151 10.51 7.91 3.98
C ASP A 151 9.95 6.55 3.50
N ALA A 152 8.96 6.58 2.62
CA ALA A 152 8.37 5.37 2.03
C ALA A 152 7.98 5.57 0.56
N PRO A 153 8.00 4.52 -0.28
CA PRO A 153 7.51 4.64 -1.65
C PRO A 153 6.04 5.00 -1.64
N CYS A 154 5.62 5.90 -2.51
CA CYS A 154 4.27 6.44 -2.45
C CYS A 154 3.74 6.83 -3.83
N ILE A 155 2.49 6.49 -4.10
CA ILE A 155 1.70 7.13 -5.14
C ILE A 155 0.24 7.19 -4.70
N HIS A 156 -0.29 8.40 -4.57
CA HIS A 156 -1.72 8.60 -4.41
C HIS A 156 -2.17 9.98 -4.88
N TYR A 157 -3.43 10.02 -5.30
CA TYR A 157 -4.15 11.19 -5.79
C TYR A 157 -5.29 11.57 -4.84
N ASP A 158 -5.62 10.63 -3.95
CA ASP A 158 -6.68 10.68 -2.97
C ASP A 158 -6.08 10.35 -1.61
N GLU A 159 -6.67 10.96 -0.58
CA GLU A 159 -6.29 10.74 0.79
C GLU A 159 -7.54 10.54 1.65
N VAL A 160 -7.38 9.76 2.72
CA VAL A 160 -8.35 9.81 3.80
C VAL A 160 -8.29 11.21 4.41
N THR A 161 -9.38 11.96 4.32
CA THR A 161 -9.49 13.32 4.87
C THR A 161 -10.15 13.35 6.25
N ARG A 162 -10.85 12.27 6.61
CA ARG A 162 -11.45 12.10 7.92
C ARG A 162 -11.40 10.63 8.33
N LEU A 163 -10.69 10.34 9.41
CA LEU A 163 -10.75 9.03 10.06
C LEU A 163 -12.13 8.82 10.70
N PRO A 164 -12.63 7.56 10.74
CA PRO A 164 -13.80 7.22 11.51
C PRO A 164 -13.53 7.35 13.02
N ALA A 165 -14.58 7.54 13.83
CA ALA A 165 -14.45 7.97 15.23
C ALA A 165 -13.59 7.03 16.13
N ASN A 166 -13.54 5.73 15.82
CA ASN A 166 -12.81 4.73 16.59
C ASN A 166 -11.47 4.33 15.96
N ALA A 167 -11.03 5.02 14.91
CA ALA A 167 -9.72 4.75 14.32
C ALA A 167 -8.58 5.38 15.12
N THR A 168 -7.42 4.74 15.07
CA THR A 168 -6.18 5.22 15.68
C THR A 168 -5.24 5.73 14.61
N LEU A 169 -4.91 7.02 14.62
CA LEU A 169 -3.88 7.58 13.75
C LEU A 169 -2.49 7.07 14.16
N LEU A 170 -1.76 6.50 13.21
CA LEU A 170 -0.43 5.95 13.45
C LEU A 170 0.67 6.85 12.92
N CYS A 171 0.49 7.44 11.75
CA CYS A 171 1.52 8.28 11.16
C CYS A 171 0.96 9.34 10.21
N SER A 172 1.75 10.40 10.04
CA SER A 172 1.40 11.57 9.25
C SER A 172 2.65 12.18 8.63
N ASN A 173 2.49 12.98 7.57
CA ASN A 173 3.55 13.86 7.09
C ASN A 173 2.98 15.24 6.71
N ALA A 174 3.82 16.11 6.15
CA ALA A 174 3.38 17.44 5.74
C ALA A 174 2.44 17.45 4.53
N HIS A 175 2.39 16.37 3.75
CA HIS A 175 1.53 16.25 2.58
C HIS A 175 0.13 15.77 2.96
N SER A 176 0.04 14.67 3.72
CA SER A 176 -1.22 14.05 4.11
C SER A 176 -1.21 13.76 5.62
N GLU A 177 -2.23 14.25 6.32
CA GLU A 177 -2.35 14.07 7.78
C GLU A 177 -2.52 12.60 8.17
N ILE A 178 -3.07 11.78 7.28
CA ILE A 178 -3.36 10.36 7.52
C ILE A 178 -2.49 9.53 6.57
N GLN A 179 -1.26 9.23 7.00
CA GLN A 179 -0.35 8.32 6.29
C GLN A 179 -0.50 6.87 6.75
N GLY A 180 -1.07 6.64 7.93
CA GLY A 180 -1.38 5.31 8.42
C GLY A 180 -2.28 5.32 9.63
N ALA A 181 -3.14 4.31 9.74
CA ALA A 181 -4.13 4.19 10.79
C ALA A 181 -4.51 2.73 11.07
N ILE A 182 -5.00 2.48 12.28
CA ILE A 182 -5.80 1.28 12.59
C ILE A 182 -7.27 1.66 12.48
N ILE A 183 -8.01 0.99 11.62
CA ILE A 183 -9.43 1.25 11.37
C ILE A 183 -10.25 0.02 11.76
N PRO A 184 -11.05 0.08 12.84
CA PRO A 184 -12.01 -0.97 13.16
C PRO A 184 -13.09 -1.07 12.08
N VAL A 185 -13.35 -2.28 11.59
CA VAL A 185 -14.43 -2.61 10.63
C VAL A 185 -15.11 -3.87 11.14
N GLU A 186 -16.41 -3.83 11.41
CA GLU A 186 -17.16 -4.97 11.97
C GLU A 186 -16.47 -5.58 13.22
N LYS A 187 -15.99 -6.83 13.13
CA LYS A 187 -15.27 -7.52 14.22
C LYS A 187 -13.74 -7.50 14.05
N SER A 188 -13.26 -6.94 12.94
CA SER A 188 -11.85 -6.94 12.55
C SER A 188 -11.26 -5.54 12.63
N GLU A 189 -9.96 -5.46 12.42
CA GLU A 189 -9.24 -4.20 12.30
C GLU A 189 -8.40 -4.21 11.01
N VAL A 190 -8.46 -3.09 10.29
CA VAL A 190 -7.60 -2.83 9.14
C VAL A 190 -6.39 -2.04 9.60
N TRP A 191 -5.23 -2.63 9.37
CA TRP A 191 -3.92 -2.02 9.57
C TRP A 191 -3.53 -1.37 8.23
N GLY A 192 -3.79 -0.08 8.13
CA GLY A 192 -3.75 0.65 6.86
C GLY A 192 -2.60 1.65 6.81
N VAL A 193 -1.95 1.75 5.65
CA VAL A 193 -1.00 2.82 5.31
C VAL A 193 -1.36 3.43 3.96
N GLN A 194 -1.10 4.71 3.77
CA GLN A 194 -1.38 5.43 2.51
C GLN A 194 -0.25 5.23 1.48
N TYR A 195 0.97 5.01 1.97
CA TYR A 195 2.15 4.67 1.18
C TYR A 195 2.25 3.16 0.90
N HIS A 196 3.27 2.73 0.15
CA HIS A 196 3.44 1.39 -0.38
C HIS A 196 4.68 0.67 0.19
N PRO A 197 4.60 0.04 1.38
CA PRO A 197 5.71 -0.75 1.94
C PRO A 197 6.09 -1.96 1.05
N GLU A 198 5.21 -2.37 0.14
CA GLU A 198 5.41 -3.45 -0.82
C GLU A 198 6.25 -3.05 -2.05
N PHE A 199 6.48 -1.76 -2.29
CA PHE A 199 7.28 -1.31 -3.43
C PHE A 199 8.76 -1.32 -3.11
N ASP A 200 9.58 -1.90 -3.97
CA ASP A 200 11.04 -1.80 -3.90
C ASP A 200 11.58 -0.68 -4.81
N ILE A 201 12.90 -0.57 -4.91
CA ILE A 201 13.56 0.43 -5.76
C ILE A 201 13.22 0.23 -7.24
N ALA A 202 13.03 -1.01 -7.69
CA ALA A 202 12.63 -1.32 -9.06
C ALA A 202 11.20 -0.83 -9.32
N GLN A 203 10.27 -1.05 -8.39
CA GLN A 203 8.91 -0.51 -8.45
C GLN A 203 8.91 1.01 -8.44
N LEU A 204 9.73 1.64 -7.60
CA LEU A 204 9.86 3.09 -7.54
C LEU A 204 10.41 3.67 -8.86
N ARG A 205 11.40 3.03 -9.46
CA ARG A 205 11.90 3.39 -10.81
C ARG A 205 10.79 3.28 -11.85
N MET A 206 10.07 2.15 -11.88
CA MET A 206 8.96 1.94 -12.83
C MET A 206 7.86 2.98 -12.65
N LEU A 207 7.58 3.38 -11.42
CA LEU A 207 6.66 4.47 -11.13
C LEU A 207 7.10 5.76 -11.80
N PHE A 208 8.37 6.14 -11.64
CA PHE A 208 8.90 7.34 -12.29
C PHE A 208 8.84 7.25 -13.81
N GLU A 209 9.05 6.07 -14.40
CA GLU A 209 8.91 5.89 -15.85
C GLU A 209 7.46 6.03 -16.32
N LEU A 210 6.52 5.37 -15.64
CA LEU A 210 5.11 5.36 -16.02
C LEU A 210 4.45 6.73 -15.87
N TYR A 211 4.81 7.48 -14.82
CA TYR A 211 4.22 8.76 -14.48
C TYR A 211 5.06 9.96 -14.95
N LYS A 212 5.93 9.78 -15.94
CA LYS A 212 6.79 10.84 -16.49
C LYS A 212 6.02 12.13 -16.79
N ASP A 213 4.90 12.04 -17.49
CA ASP A 213 4.13 13.21 -17.91
C ASP A 213 3.56 13.95 -16.70
N ASP A 214 3.05 13.22 -15.69
CA ASP A 214 2.60 13.80 -14.43
C ASP A 214 3.76 14.47 -13.66
N MET A 215 4.94 13.85 -13.65
CA MET A 215 6.13 14.42 -13.01
C MET A 215 6.59 15.73 -13.66
N LEU A 216 6.50 15.83 -14.98
CA LEU A 216 6.81 17.06 -15.73
C LEU A 216 5.75 18.14 -15.47
N ASN A 217 4.46 17.77 -15.52
CA ASN A 217 3.35 18.70 -15.31
C ASN A 217 3.36 19.30 -13.91
N ASP A 218 3.61 18.47 -12.90
CA ASP A 218 3.64 18.88 -11.49
C ASP A 218 5.02 19.40 -11.06
N LYS A 219 5.99 19.45 -11.98
CA LYS A 219 7.35 19.98 -11.77
C LYS A 219 8.16 19.24 -10.70
N PHE A 220 7.90 17.94 -10.53
CA PHE A 220 8.81 17.04 -9.81
C PHE A 220 10.14 16.88 -10.55
N VAL A 221 10.12 17.03 -11.88
CA VAL A 221 11.29 17.13 -12.75
C VAL A 221 11.09 18.27 -13.74
N GLU A 222 12.16 18.98 -14.12
CA GLU A 222 12.06 20.19 -14.94
C GLU A 222 11.79 19.91 -16.43
N ASN A 223 12.35 18.82 -16.95
CA ASN A 223 12.34 18.48 -18.38
C ASN A 223 12.69 17.00 -18.59
N ASP A 224 12.59 16.55 -19.85
CA ASP A 224 12.92 15.18 -20.26
C ASP A 224 14.34 14.75 -19.88
N GLU A 225 15.32 15.64 -19.94
CA GLU A 225 16.70 15.33 -19.56
C GLU A 225 16.84 15.12 -18.05
N GLY A 226 16.14 15.92 -17.25
CA GLY A 226 16.03 15.75 -15.80
C GLY A 226 15.40 14.43 -15.42
N HIS A 227 14.32 14.06 -16.11
CA HIS A 227 13.67 12.76 -15.95
C HIS A 227 14.60 11.60 -16.33
N ALA A 228 15.24 11.66 -17.50
CA ALA A 228 16.17 10.62 -17.93
C ALA A 228 17.33 10.41 -16.94
N ARG A 229 17.88 11.51 -16.39
CA ARG A 229 18.91 11.45 -15.35
C ARG A 229 18.41 10.79 -14.06
N LEU A 230 17.20 11.12 -13.61
CA LEU A 230 16.57 10.47 -12.45
C LEU A 230 16.47 8.95 -12.68
N ILE A 231 16.01 8.53 -13.87
CA ILE A 231 15.88 7.11 -14.20
C ILE A 231 17.24 6.39 -14.18
N GLU A 232 18.29 6.98 -14.74
CA GLU A 232 19.64 6.39 -14.70
C GLU A 232 20.19 6.27 -13.27
N GLN A 233 19.96 7.27 -12.42
CA GLN A 233 20.35 7.21 -11.00
C GLN A 233 19.58 6.10 -10.26
N MET A 234 18.28 5.96 -10.54
CA MET A 234 17.45 4.91 -9.95
C MET A 234 17.86 3.52 -10.42
N LYS A 235 18.23 3.32 -11.70
CA LYS A 235 18.77 2.05 -12.19
C LYS A 235 20.09 1.68 -11.51
N ALA A 236 20.96 2.66 -11.29
CA ALA A 236 22.22 2.44 -10.57
C ALA A 236 21.97 2.03 -9.11
N LEU A 237 21.00 2.67 -8.45
CA LEU A 237 20.60 2.30 -7.08
C LEU A 237 19.89 0.93 -7.02
N GLU A 238 19.10 0.58 -8.03
CA GLU A 238 18.45 -0.73 -8.15
C GLU A 238 19.50 -1.85 -8.27
N LEU A 239 20.53 -1.65 -9.10
CA LEU A 239 21.61 -2.62 -9.29
C LEU A 239 22.51 -2.76 -8.05
N GLU A 240 22.77 -1.65 -7.35
CA GLU A 240 23.61 -1.60 -6.16
C GLU A 240 22.90 -0.80 -5.04
N PRO A 241 22.06 -1.44 -4.21
CA PRO A 241 21.29 -0.75 -3.15
C PRO A 241 22.14 -0.03 -2.10
N ASN A 242 23.42 -0.41 -1.97
CA ASN A 242 24.38 0.23 -1.06
C ASN A 242 25.18 1.36 -1.73
N ASN A 243 24.83 1.77 -2.94
CA ASN A 243 25.50 2.85 -3.67
C ASN A 243 25.24 4.20 -2.98
N LYS A 244 26.16 4.57 -2.09
CA LYS A 244 26.09 5.79 -1.28
C LYS A 244 25.99 7.06 -2.12
N ALA A 245 26.63 7.10 -3.29
CA ALA A 245 26.60 8.27 -4.15
C ALA A 245 25.19 8.49 -4.72
N MET A 246 24.56 7.43 -5.22
CA MET A 246 23.20 7.52 -5.77
C MET A 246 22.17 7.77 -4.66
N ALA A 247 22.29 7.06 -3.53
CA ALA A 247 21.44 7.27 -2.36
C ALA A 247 21.48 8.73 -1.88
N TRP A 248 22.69 9.30 -1.75
CA TRP A 248 22.87 10.70 -1.33
C TRP A 248 22.31 11.70 -2.34
N LEU A 249 22.54 11.51 -3.63
CA LEU A 249 22.03 12.39 -4.69
C LEU A 249 20.50 12.39 -4.77
N LEU A 250 19.88 11.23 -4.56
CA LEU A 250 18.42 11.05 -4.61
C LEU A 250 17.75 11.42 -3.27
N GLY A 251 18.53 11.57 -2.20
CA GLY A 251 18.04 11.72 -0.84
C GLY A 251 17.18 10.52 -0.43
N ILE A 252 17.70 9.32 -0.69
CA ILE A 252 17.07 8.02 -0.38
C ILE A 252 17.93 7.34 0.68
N ASP A 253 17.30 6.90 1.77
CA ASP A 253 17.98 6.25 2.90
C ASP A 253 17.61 4.75 3.01
N THR A 254 18.00 4.13 4.13
CA THR A 254 17.80 2.69 4.39
C THR A 254 16.34 2.31 4.60
N ASP A 255 15.48 3.24 4.97
CA ASP A 255 14.02 3.06 5.02
C ASP A 255 13.40 2.71 3.66
N LEU A 256 14.04 3.12 2.57
CA LEU A 256 13.67 2.80 1.20
C LEU A 256 14.51 1.66 0.60
N THR A 257 15.82 1.63 0.87
CA THR A 257 16.73 0.67 0.23
C THR A 257 16.78 -0.70 0.93
N ASP A 258 16.60 -0.75 2.26
CA ASP A 258 16.57 -2.01 3.02
C ASP A 258 15.15 -2.56 3.09
N GLY A 259 14.90 -3.67 2.40
CA GLY A 259 13.61 -4.35 2.41
C GLY A 259 13.14 -4.79 3.81
N ASN A 260 14.07 -5.03 4.74
CA ASN A 260 13.74 -5.40 6.12
C ASN A 260 13.27 -4.22 6.97
N ILE A 261 13.54 -2.99 6.56
CA ILE A 261 13.04 -1.76 7.22
C ILE A 261 11.78 -1.27 6.49
N ARG A 262 11.85 -1.25 5.16
CA ARG A 262 10.74 -0.81 4.29
C ARG A 262 9.48 -1.64 4.49
N GLY A 263 9.64 -2.96 4.56
CA GLY A 263 8.54 -3.92 4.67
C GLY A 263 8.17 -4.32 6.10
N LEU A 264 8.59 -3.58 7.14
CA LEU A 264 8.31 -3.93 8.55
C LEU A 264 6.81 -4.08 8.81
N GLU A 265 5.98 -3.24 8.21
CA GLU A 265 4.51 -3.29 8.30
C GLU A 265 3.97 -4.67 7.87
N ILE A 266 4.50 -5.21 6.77
CA ILE A 266 4.13 -6.53 6.23
C ILE A 266 4.62 -7.62 7.17
N LEU A 267 5.89 -7.56 7.59
CA LEU A 267 6.48 -8.52 8.52
C LEU A 267 5.72 -8.58 9.85
N ASN A 268 5.41 -7.41 10.41
CA ASN A 268 4.71 -7.26 11.69
C ASN A 268 3.30 -7.81 11.62
N TRP A 269 2.57 -7.53 10.53
CA TRP A 269 1.25 -8.13 10.31
C TRP A 269 1.34 -9.66 10.15
N LEU A 270 2.31 -10.17 9.39
CA LEU A 270 2.53 -11.62 9.24
C LEU A 270 2.87 -12.30 10.58
N ASN A 271 3.66 -11.64 11.44
CA ASN A 271 3.96 -12.15 12.77
C ASN A 271 2.74 -12.13 13.68
N TYR A 272 1.92 -11.08 13.59
CA TYR A 272 0.69 -10.97 14.37
C TYR A 272 -0.31 -12.09 14.03
N ILE A 273 -0.59 -12.32 12.74
CA ILE A 273 -1.53 -13.38 12.33
C ILE A 273 -1.08 -14.78 12.76
N LYS A 274 0.24 -15.03 12.81
CA LYS A 274 0.83 -16.28 13.32
C LYS A 274 0.73 -16.44 14.83
N SER A 275 0.60 -15.32 15.56
CA SER A 275 0.52 -15.34 17.02
C SER A 275 -0.89 -15.58 17.55
N ILE A 276 -1.92 -15.30 16.74
CA ILE A 276 -3.33 -15.43 17.11
C ILE A 276 -4.03 -16.67 16.51
N GLY A 277 -3.38 -17.36 15.56
CA GLY A 277 -3.88 -18.56 14.89
C GLY A 277 -3.12 -19.82 15.30
#